data_AF-A0A9E7B4N2-F1
#
_entry.id   AF-A0A9E7B4N2-F1
#
_cell.length_a   1.000
_cell.length_b   1.000
_cell.length_c   1.000
_cell.angle_alpha   90.00
_cell.angle_beta   90.00
_cell.angle_gamma   90.00
#
_symmetry.space_group_name_H-M   'P 1'
#
loop_
_entity.id
_entity.type
_entity.pdbx_description
1 polymer ?
#
loop_
_entity_poly.entity_id
_entity_poly.type
_entity_poly.pdbx_seq_one_letter_code
_entity_poly.pdbx_strand_id
1 'polypeptide(L)'
;MLMNLKPVVLASACLLLIYSSSCKKDPAEESKQFCYNTETVSPTPQASDSILVYIPTAFSPNGDQLNESFFITAHGIQAYNCKITAGNRLIFESNDPQISWDGKVDGNVAFGLFEYEITVSNKTGSNFTYTGKLSSLDGQQAVEGCASCRFPDQVNPDEGFVRPTNEPLICSQ
;
A
#
# COMPACT_ATOMS: atom_id res chain seq x y z
N MET A 1 -29.90 -59.53 -34.91
CA MET A 1 -29.52 -59.03 -33.58
C MET A 1 -28.38 -58.06 -33.80
N LEU A 2 -28.62 -56.77 -33.53
CA LEU A 2 -27.65 -55.69 -33.71
C LEU A 2 -26.39 -55.92 -32.86
N MET A 3 -25.29 -55.30 -33.28
CA MET A 3 -24.21 -54.67 -32.50
C MET A 3 -22.91 -54.78 -33.31
N ASN A 4 -22.07 -53.77 -33.54
CA ASN A 4 -22.13 -52.32 -33.36
C ASN A 4 -20.86 -51.80 -34.07
N LEU A 5 -20.98 -50.78 -34.92
CA LEU A 5 -19.81 -50.06 -35.46
C LEU A 5 -19.07 -49.35 -34.32
N LYS A 6 -17.75 -49.38 -34.36
CA LYS A 6 -16.91 -48.31 -33.79
C LYS A 6 -15.80 -47.96 -34.79
N PRO A 7 -15.84 -46.79 -35.44
CA PRO A 7 -14.64 -46.17 -35.95
C PRO A 7 -14.15 -45.19 -34.88
N VAL A 8 -12.93 -45.38 -34.37
CA VAL A 8 -12.20 -44.28 -33.73
C VAL A 8 -10.85 -44.22 -34.41
N VAL A 9 -10.74 -43.27 -35.34
CA VAL A 9 -9.50 -42.91 -36.03
C VAL A 9 -8.55 -42.34 -34.97
N LEU A 10 -7.42 -43.01 -34.76
CA LEU A 10 -6.28 -42.46 -34.03
C LEU A 10 -5.67 -41.35 -34.90
N ALA A 11 -5.91 -40.09 -34.55
CA ALA A 11 -5.06 -38.97 -34.96
C ALA A 11 -4.09 -38.68 -33.80
N SER A 12 -2.93 -39.33 -33.84
CA SER A 12 -1.79 -39.05 -32.98
C SER A 12 -0.76 -38.23 -33.77
N ALA A 13 -0.01 -37.42 -33.03
CA ALA A 13 1.14 -36.60 -33.43
C ALA A 13 0.84 -35.22 -34.05
N CYS A 14 0.56 -34.26 -33.17
CA CYS A 14 1.14 -32.92 -33.32
C CYS A 14 1.88 -32.60 -32.01
N LEU A 15 3.14 -33.03 -31.96
CA LEU A 15 4.09 -32.72 -30.89
C LEU A 15 4.98 -31.58 -31.39
N LEU A 16 5.24 -30.63 -30.49
CA LEU A 16 6.16 -29.49 -30.58
C LEU A 16 5.55 -28.15 -31.04
N LEU A 17 4.73 -27.57 -30.16
CA LEU A 17 4.92 -26.17 -29.81
C LEU A 17 5.09 -26.07 -28.29
N ILE A 18 6.35 -26.00 -27.89
CA ILE A 18 6.81 -25.44 -26.63
C ILE A 18 6.31 -24.00 -26.57
N TYR A 19 5.20 -23.79 -25.87
CA TYR A 19 4.97 -22.53 -25.17
C TYR A 19 4.89 -22.89 -23.70
N SER A 20 6.00 -22.64 -23.00
CA SER A 20 5.94 -22.39 -21.57
C SER A 20 4.95 -21.25 -21.38
N SER A 21 3.71 -21.56 -21.04
CA SER A 21 2.89 -20.62 -20.29
C SER A 21 3.52 -20.54 -18.90
N SER A 22 4.68 -19.88 -18.83
CA SER A 22 5.04 -19.11 -17.66
C SER A 22 3.81 -18.29 -17.35
N CYS A 23 3.17 -18.56 -16.21
CA CYS A 23 2.10 -17.73 -15.72
C CYS A 23 2.71 -16.33 -15.54
N LYS A 24 2.54 -15.48 -16.56
CA LYS A 24 2.77 -14.06 -16.40
C LYS A 24 1.65 -13.58 -15.50
N LYS A 25 2.06 -12.91 -14.42
CA LYS A 25 1.21 -12.14 -13.51
C LYS A 25 0.14 -11.44 -14.34
N ASP A 26 -1.11 -11.80 -14.13
CA ASP A 26 -2.23 -11.04 -14.69
C ASP A 26 -2.03 -9.59 -14.23
N PRO A 27 -1.98 -8.59 -15.14
CA PRO A 27 -2.17 -7.22 -14.69
C PRO A 27 -3.53 -7.21 -14.01
N ALA A 28 -3.56 -6.78 -12.75
CA ALA A 28 -4.77 -6.73 -11.94
C ALA A 28 -5.94 -6.35 -12.83
N GLU A 29 -6.91 -7.25 -12.99
CA GLU A 29 -8.17 -6.84 -13.59
C GLU A 29 -8.62 -5.62 -12.80
N GLU A 30 -8.79 -4.50 -13.50
CA GLU A 30 -9.62 -3.42 -13.03
C GLU A 30 -10.98 -4.05 -12.72
N SER A 31 -11.17 -4.45 -11.47
CA SER A 31 -12.49 -4.66 -10.94
C SER A 31 -13.17 -3.30 -11.04
N LYS A 32 -13.89 -3.08 -12.15
CA LYS A 32 -14.78 -1.95 -12.43
C LYS A 32 -16.01 -2.00 -11.52
N GLN A 33 -15.76 -2.14 -10.24
CA GLN A 33 -16.71 -1.93 -9.16
C GLN A 33 -15.98 -1.14 -8.07
N PHE A 34 -15.31 -0.05 -8.47
CA PHE A 34 -15.14 1.05 -7.53
C PHE A 34 -16.53 1.54 -7.18
N CYS A 35 -16.87 1.53 -5.89
CA CYS A 35 -17.99 2.31 -5.40
C CYS A 35 -17.72 3.76 -5.82
N TYR A 36 -18.46 4.28 -6.80
CA TYR A 36 -18.47 5.71 -7.07
C TYR A 36 -19.30 6.39 -5.97
N ASN A 37 -18.74 6.53 -4.76
CA ASN A 37 -18.94 7.80 -4.10
C ASN A 37 -18.08 8.80 -4.87
N THR A 38 -18.70 9.51 -5.82
CA THR A 38 -18.14 10.76 -6.29
C THR A 38 -18.17 11.73 -5.12
N GLU A 39 -17.20 11.62 -4.21
CA GLU A 39 -16.87 12.71 -3.33
C GLU A 39 -16.24 13.76 -4.22
N THR A 40 -17.05 14.71 -4.65
CA THR A 40 -16.55 15.96 -5.21
C THR A 40 -15.91 16.71 -4.04
N VAL A 41 -14.66 16.38 -3.73
CA VAL A 41 -13.81 17.24 -2.90
C VAL A 41 -13.56 18.47 -3.75
N SER A 42 -14.48 19.43 -3.69
CA SER A 42 -14.21 20.76 -4.20
C SER A 42 -13.07 21.27 -3.31
N PRO A 43 -11.88 21.57 -3.86
CA PRO A 43 -10.84 22.16 -3.05
C PRO A 43 -11.40 23.47 -2.51
N THR A 44 -11.84 23.48 -1.26
CA THR A 44 -12.08 24.71 -0.53
C THR A 44 -10.77 25.48 -0.58
N PRO A 45 -10.78 26.79 -0.88
CA PRO A 45 -9.57 27.58 -0.82
C PRO A 45 -8.96 27.41 0.57
N GLN A 46 -7.92 26.60 0.64
CA GLN A 46 -7.21 26.36 1.86
C GLN A 46 -6.54 27.68 2.22
N ALA A 47 -6.79 28.18 3.43
CA ALA A 47 -6.13 29.40 3.87
C ALA A 47 -4.61 29.21 3.72
N SER A 48 -3.89 30.25 3.31
CA SER A 48 -2.48 30.13 2.92
C SER A 48 -1.54 29.64 4.02
N ASP A 49 -2.03 29.62 5.25
CA ASP A 49 -1.39 29.18 6.50
C ASP A 49 -1.86 27.79 6.98
N SER A 50 -2.81 27.16 6.29
CA SER A 50 -3.28 25.82 6.63
C SER A 50 -2.30 24.75 6.14
N ILE A 51 -2.22 23.65 6.87
CA ILE A 51 -1.42 22.47 6.51
C ILE A 51 -2.32 21.28 6.23
N LEU A 52 -1.86 20.38 5.35
CA LEU A 52 -2.45 19.05 5.16
C LEU A 52 -1.36 18.02 5.43
N VAL A 53 -1.67 17.02 6.26
CA VAL A 53 -0.76 15.91 6.55
C VAL A 53 -1.54 14.61 6.43
N TYR A 54 -1.08 13.71 5.56
CA TYR A 54 -1.61 12.37 5.40
C TYR A 54 -0.61 11.36 5.97
N ILE A 55 -1.05 10.57 6.95
CA ILE A 55 -0.22 9.61 7.66
C ILE A 55 -0.84 8.22 7.51
N PRO A 56 -0.19 7.30 6.77
CA PRO A 56 -0.64 5.92 6.70
C PRO A 56 -0.64 5.25 8.09
N THR A 57 -1.48 4.24 8.28
CA THR A 57 -1.49 3.45 9.52
C THR A 57 -0.80 2.09 9.37
N ALA A 58 -0.56 1.66 8.13
CA ALA A 58 0.09 0.40 7.83
C ALA A 58 0.80 0.45 6.47
N PHE A 59 1.84 -0.38 6.33
CA PHE A 59 2.56 -0.64 5.09
C PHE A 59 3.14 -2.07 5.10
N SER A 60 3.66 -2.54 3.98
CA SER A 60 4.07 -3.94 3.78
C SER A 60 5.41 -4.06 3.04
N PRO A 61 6.54 -4.00 3.76
CA PRO A 61 7.88 -4.09 3.16
C PRO A 61 8.26 -5.54 2.81
N ASN A 62 7.43 -6.21 1.98
CA ASN A 62 7.55 -7.63 1.64
C ASN A 62 8.33 -7.88 0.33
N GLY A 63 8.72 -6.83 -0.39
CA GLY A 63 9.50 -6.90 -1.62
C GLY A 63 8.69 -7.14 -2.90
N ASP A 64 7.37 -6.98 -2.88
CA ASP A 64 6.50 -7.09 -4.06
C ASP A 64 6.36 -5.78 -4.87
N GLN A 65 6.99 -4.71 -4.39
CA GLN A 65 7.04 -3.35 -4.94
C GLN A 65 5.78 -2.51 -4.74
N LEU A 66 4.81 -3.01 -3.98
CA LEU A 66 3.61 -2.29 -3.58
C LEU A 66 3.74 -1.95 -2.09
N ASN A 67 3.43 -0.71 -1.72
CA ASN A 67 3.35 -0.30 -0.31
C ASN A 67 4.60 -0.61 0.57
N GLU A 68 5.79 -0.61 -0.05
CA GLU A 68 7.06 -1.03 0.55
C GLU A 68 7.64 -0.08 1.60
N SER A 69 7.08 1.11 1.76
CA SER A 69 7.62 2.11 2.68
C SER A 69 6.54 2.95 3.32
N PHE A 70 6.74 3.31 4.57
CA PHE A 70 5.93 4.28 5.28
C PHE A 70 6.28 5.69 4.80
N PHE A 71 5.45 6.23 3.92
CA PHE A 71 5.62 7.55 3.30
C PHE A 71 4.53 8.51 3.79
N ILE A 72 4.93 9.66 4.32
CA ILE A 72 4.03 10.69 4.84
C ILE A 72 3.97 11.82 3.82
N THR A 73 2.75 12.24 3.47
CA THR A 73 2.55 13.37 2.58
C THR A 73 2.19 14.61 3.40
N ALA A 74 2.89 15.72 3.19
CA ALA A 74 2.64 16.97 3.92
C ALA A 74 2.70 18.19 2.99
N HIS A 75 1.68 19.06 3.07
CA HIS A 75 1.53 20.28 2.26
C HIS A 75 1.36 21.51 3.15
N GLY A 76 1.86 22.66 2.68
CA GLY A 76 1.77 23.94 3.40
C GLY A 76 2.73 24.07 4.58
N ILE A 77 3.66 23.13 4.74
CA ILE A 77 4.61 23.12 5.86
C ILE A 77 5.88 23.95 5.59
N GLN A 78 6.59 24.33 6.65
CA GLN A 78 7.88 25.02 6.64
C GLN A 78 8.99 24.19 7.30
N ALA A 79 8.64 23.43 8.33
CA ALA A 79 9.53 22.47 8.97
C ALA A 79 8.84 21.12 9.12
N TYR A 80 9.63 20.06 9.17
CA TYR A 80 9.21 18.68 9.33
C TYR A 80 10.24 17.93 10.18
N ASN A 81 9.76 17.09 11.10
CA ASN A 81 10.55 16.08 11.78
C ASN A 81 9.64 14.87 11.98
N CYS A 82 10.06 13.71 11.51
CA CYS A 82 9.38 12.43 11.75
C CYS A 82 10.33 11.52 12.51
N LYS A 83 9.81 10.93 13.58
CA LYS A 83 10.48 9.92 14.39
C LYS A 83 9.62 8.68 14.44
N ILE A 84 10.25 7.52 14.31
CA ILE A 84 9.60 6.22 14.49
C ILE A 84 10.34 5.45 15.57
N THR A 85 9.59 4.86 16.48
CA THR A 85 10.11 4.09 17.60
C THR A 85 9.57 2.66 17.61
N ALA A 86 10.41 1.74 18.08
CA ALA A 86 10.02 0.40 18.50
C ALA A 86 10.08 0.37 20.03
N GLY A 87 8.92 0.56 20.68
CA GLY A 87 8.87 0.85 22.12
C GLY A 87 9.62 2.14 22.44
N ASN A 88 10.63 2.08 23.32
CA ASN A 88 11.40 3.25 23.73
C ASN A 88 12.64 3.52 22.86
N ARG A 89 12.87 2.74 21.79
CA ARG A 89 14.04 2.89 20.93
C ARG A 89 13.68 3.65 19.65
N LEU A 90 14.36 4.77 19.41
CA LEU A 90 14.35 5.45 18.11
C LEU A 90 15.01 4.57 17.06
N ILE A 91 14.27 4.26 15.99
CA ILE A 91 14.74 3.39 14.90
C ILE A 91 14.82 4.12 13.55
N PHE A 92 14.11 5.24 13.40
CA PHE A 92 14.17 6.08 12.22
C PHE A 92 13.88 7.54 12.62
N GLU A 93 14.60 8.48 12.00
CA GLU A 93 14.34 9.90 12.10
C GLU A 93 14.64 10.58 10.76
N SER A 94 13.76 11.47 10.32
CA SER A 94 13.99 12.30 9.15
C SER A 94 13.43 13.72 9.34
N ASN A 95 14.19 14.71 8.88
CA ASN A 95 13.73 16.10 8.74
C ASN A 95 13.31 16.45 7.30
N ASP A 96 13.41 15.48 6.39
CA ASP A 96 12.99 15.62 4.99
C ASP A 96 11.71 14.80 4.77
N PRO A 97 10.57 15.43 4.42
CA PRO A 97 9.32 14.73 4.15
C PRO A 97 9.38 13.84 2.89
N GLN A 98 10.41 13.96 2.05
CA GLN A 98 10.62 13.09 0.89
C GLN A 98 11.29 11.76 1.26
N ILE A 99 11.77 11.60 2.49
CA ILE A 99 12.40 10.38 2.97
C ILE A 99 11.36 9.55 3.75
N SER A 100 11.03 8.37 3.24
CA SER A 100 10.22 7.36 3.93
C SER A 100 11.06 6.38 4.74
N TRP A 101 10.40 5.67 5.66
CA TRP A 101 10.98 4.51 6.33
C TRP A 101 10.63 3.23 5.56
N ASP A 102 11.63 2.41 5.27
CA ASP A 102 11.50 1.16 4.51
C ASP A 102 11.19 -0.07 5.38
N GLY A 103 10.85 0.15 6.65
CA GLY A 103 10.56 -0.92 7.60
C GLY A 103 11.78 -1.67 8.12
N LYS A 104 13.00 -1.22 7.80
CA LYS A 104 14.20 -1.88 8.32
C LYS A 104 14.61 -1.35 9.69
N VAL A 105 15.03 -2.28 10.53
CA VAL A 105 15.66 -2.04 11.84
C VAL A 105 16.96 -2.82 11.86
N ASP A 106 18.07 -2.13 12.08
CA ASP A 106 19.42 -2.73 12.10
C ASP A 106 19.72 -3.56 10.82
N GLY A 107 19.23 -3.07 9.66
CA GLY A 107 19.45 -3.66 8.34
C GLY A 107 18.48 -4.77 7.93
N ASN A 108 17.59 -5.22 8.82
CA ASN A 108 16.61 -6.27 8.54
C ASN A 108 15.19 -5.71 8.56
N VAL A 109 14.33 -6.22 7.69
CA VAL A 109 12.91 -5.86 7.71
C VAL A 109 12.29 -6.31 9.03
N ALA A 110 11.60 -5.39 9.71
CA ALA A 110 10.93 -5.66 10.97
C ALA A 110 9.41 -5.51 10.77
N PHE A 111 8.70 -6.60 11.02
CA PHE A 111 7.24 -6.62 11.04
C PHE A 111 6.72 -6.42 12.46
N GLY A 112 5.56 -5.78 12.60
CA GLY A 112 4.90 -5.54 13.88
C GLY A 112 4.43 -4.10 14.05
N LEU A 113 4.23 -3.73 15.31
CA LEU A 113 3.69 -2.44 15.71
C LEU A 113 4.82 -1.49 16.12
N PHE A 114 4.76 -0.28 15.59
CA PHE A 114 5.66 0.83 15.85
C PHE A 114 4.86 2.06 16.24
N GLU A 115 5.55 3.06 16.78
CA GLU A 115 4.96 4.34 17.12
C GLU A 115 5.65 5.45 16.34
N TYR A 116 4.92 6.49 15.97
CA TYR A 116 5.50 7.66 15.32
C TYR A 116 5.18 8.93 16.10
N GLU A 117 6.07 9.90 16.00
CA GLU A 117 5.86 11.30 16.35
C GLU A 117 6.30 12.16 15.16
N ILE A 118 5.40 12.99 14.65
CA ILE A 118 5.65 13.88 13.53
C ILE A 118 5.37 15.30 14.00
N THR A 119 6.37 16.16 13.89
CA THR A 119 6.23 17.59 14.13
C THR A 119 6.34 18.35 12.82
N VAL A 120 5.41 19.27 12.58
CA VAL A 120 5.44 20.18 11.43
C VAL A 120 5.15 21.60 11.85
N SER A 121 5.62 22.56 11.06
CA SER A 121 5.25 23.96 11.23
C SER A 121 4.64 24.53 9.95
N ASN A 122 3.76 25.52 10.07
CA ASN A 122 3.22 26.24 8.91
C ASN A 122 3.98 27.56 8.67
N LYS A 123 3.54 28.34 7.66
CA LYS A 123 4.13 29.64 7.31
C LYS A 123 4.02 30.71 8.40
N THR A 124 3.10 30.57 9.36
CA THR A 124 2.95 31.51 10.49
C THR A 124 3.84 31.13 11.68
N GLY A 125 4.58 30.02 11.59
CA GLY A 125 5.40 29.49 12.69
C GLY A 125 4.61 28.68 13.72
N SER A 126 3.32 28.39 13.47
CA SER A 126 2.52 27.52 14.31
C SER A 126 2.99 26.08 14.15
N ASN A 127 3.24 25.40 15.28
CA ASN A 127 3.68 24.00 15.31
C ASN A 127 2.51 23.05 15.54
N PHE A 128 2.54 21.90 14.89
CA PHE A 128 1.58 20.83 15.00
C PHE A 128 2.32 19.52 15.24
N THR A 129 1.79 18.69 16.13
CA THR A 129 2.35 17.39 16.47
C THR A 129 1.31 16.30 16.24
N TYR A 130 1.70 15.27 15.51
CA TYR A 130 0.91 14.07 15.26
C TYR A 130 1.62 12.87 15.88
N THR A 131 0.91 12.10 16.69
CA THR A 131 1.41 10.86 17.26
C THR A 131 0.45 9.73 16.95
N GLY A 132 0.98 8.52 16.82
CA GLY A 132 0.15 7.38 16.50
C GLY A 132 0.93 6.09 16.39
N LYS A 133 0.22 5.07 15.91
CA LYS A 133 0.74 3.72 15.71
C LYS A 133 0.85 3.42 14.22
N LEU A 134 1.87 2.65 13.88
CA LEU A 134 2.18 2.21 12.53
C LEU A 134 2.41 0.70 12.53
N SER A 135 1.76 0.00 11.60
CA SER A 135 1.98 -1.44 11.40
C SER A 135 2.87 -1.69 10.18
N SER A 136 3.96 -2.43 10.36
CA SER A 136 4.76 -3.03 9.27
C SER A 136 4.34 -4.49 9.12
N LEU A 137 3.82 -4.86 7.95
CA LEU A 137 3.16 -6.15 7.72
C LEU A 137 3.90 -6.98 6.66
N ASP A 138 3.86 -8.30 6.76
CA ASP A 138 4.47 -9.21 5.77
C ASP A 138 3.56 -9.51 4.56
N GLY A 139 2.34 -8.96 4.56
CA GLY A 139 1.32 -9.19 3.54
C GLY A 139 0.53 -10.49 3.71
N GLN A 140 0.78 -11.28 4.77
CA GLN A 140 0.08 -12.54 5.05
C GLN A 140 -0.95 -12.45 6.18
N GLN A 141 -1.23 -11.26 6.69
CA GLN A 141 -2.16 -11.05 7.81
C GLN A 141 -3.57 -11.42 7.39
N ALA A 142 -4.09 -12.48 8.03
CA ALA A 142 -5.47 -12.88 7.89
C ALA A 142 -6.38 -11.95 8.72
N VAL A 143 -7.26 -11.19 8.07
CA VAL A 143 -8.29 -10.40 8.72
C VAL A 143 -9.59 -11.20 8.73
N GLU A 144 -10.04 -11.57 9.93
CA GLU A 144 -11.29 -12.30 10.10
C GLU A 144 -12.48 -11.46 9.63
N GLY A 145 -13.32 -12.07 8.78
CA GLY A 145 -14.53 -11.44 8.26
C GLY A 145 -14.31 -10.32 7.24
N CYS A 146 -13.08 -10.08 6.76
CA CYS A 146 -12.84 -9.03 5.76
C CYS A 146 -12.43 -9.58 4.39
N ALA A 147 -13.41 -9.95 3.57
CA ALA A 147 -13.23 -10.48 2.22
C ALA A 147 -12.60 -9.51 1.19
N SER A 148 -12.58 -8.20 1.49
CA SER A 148 -12.20 -7.15 0.54
C SER A 148 -11.35 -6.03 1.15
N CYS A 149 -10.77 -6.23 2.33
CA CYS A 149 -9.91 -5.22 2.93
C CYS A 149 -8.66 -5.00 2.05
N ARG A 150 -8.26 -3.73 1.95
CA ARG A 150 -7.02 -3.33 1.32
C ARG A 150 -6.22 -2.45 2.27
N PHE A 151 -4.92 -2.41 2.07
CA PHE A 151 -4.11 -1.38 2.70
C PHE A 151 -4.62 0.02 2.32
N PRO A 152 -4.50 1.01 3.22
CA PRO A 152 -4.83 2.38 2.86
C PRO A 152 -3.90 2.85 1.74
N ASP A 153 -4.47 3.44 0.69
CA ASP A 153 -3.67 4.01 -0.38
C ASP A 153 -2.92 5.25 0.10
N GLN A 154 -1.69 5.42 -0.37
CA GLN A 154 -0.90 6.62 -0.06
C GLN A 154 -1.38 7.76 -0.95
N VAL A 155 -2.02 8.76 -0.35
CA VAL A 155 -2.62 9.90 -1.06
C VAL A 155 -1.74 11.14 -0.90
N ASN A 156 -1.57 11.85 -2.01
CA ASN A 156 -1.09 13.21 -2.08
C ASN A 156 -2.28 14.10 -2.50
N PRO A 157 -2.64 15.12 -1.71
CA PRO A 157 -3.71 16.06 -2.04
C PRO A 157 -3.63 16.69 -3.43
N ASP A 158 -2.43 16.92 -3.96
CA ASP A 158 -2.21 17.58 -5.25
C ASP A 158 -2.13 16.58 -6.42
N GLU A 159 -1.64 15.36 -6.16
CA GLU A 159 -1.36 14.34 -7.20
C GLU A 159 -2.35 13.16 -7.19
N GLY A 160 -3.25 13.10 -6.20
CA GLY A 160 -4.14 11.96 -5.98
C GLY A 160 -3.40 10.77 -5.34
N PHE A 161 -3.69 9.55 -5.77
CA PHE A 161 -2.96 8.37 -5.28
C PHE A 161 -1.50 8.44 -5.73
N VAL A 162 -0.58 8.68 -4.80
CA VAL A 162 0.87 8.63 -5.07
C VAL A 162 1.27 7.21 -5.43
N ARG A 163 0.69 6.24 -4.72
CA ARG A 163 0.87 4.81 -4.94
C ARG A 163 -0.46 4.11 -4.62
N PRO A 164 -1.32 3.84 -5.62
CA PRO A 164 -2.43 2.94 -5.40
C PRO A 164 -1.83 1.60 -5.03
N THR A 165 -2.03 1.18 -3.79
CA THR A 165 -1.40 -0.05 -3.27
C THR A 165 -2.02 -1.25 -3.98
N ASN A 166 -3.35 -1.22 -4.19
CA ASN A 166 -4.14 -2.33 -4.70
C ASN A 166 -3.88 -3.65 -3.97
N GLU A 167 -3.28 -3.57 -2.78
CA GLU A 167 -2.78 -4.71 -2.06
C GLU A 167 -3.90 -5.28 -1.19
N PRO A 168 -4.33 -6.52 -1.45
CA PRO A 168 -5.39 -7.15 -0.66
C PRO A 168 -4.83 -7.65 0.67
N LEU A 169 -5.62 -7.51 1.73
CA LEU A 169 -5.38 -8.28 2.95
C LEU A 169 -5.88 -9.72 2.75
N ILE A 170 -5.16 -10.69 3.31
CA ILE A 170 -5.63 -12.08 3.32
C ILE A 170 -6.82 -12.16 4.28
N CYS A 171 -7.85 -12.93 3.93
CA CYS A 171 -9.02 -13.14 4.78
C CYS A 171 -8.86 -14.51 5.46
N SER A 172 -9.05 -14.61 6.77
CA SER A 172 -9.20 -15.95 7.37
C SER A 172 -10.55 -16.52 6.95
N GLN A 173 -10.55 -17.76 6.47
CA GLN A 173 -11.77 -18.54 6.24
C GLN A 173 -12.34 -19.05 7.56
#